data_AF-A0A6B3I5G9-F1
#
_entry.id   AF-A0A6B3I5G9-F1
#
_cell.length_a   1.000
_cell.length_b   1.000
_cell.length_c   1.000
_cell.angle_alpha   90.00
_cell.angle_beta   90.00
_cell.angle_gamma   90.00
#
_symmetry.space_group_name_H-M   'P 1'
#
loop_
_entity.id
_entity.type
_entity.pdbx_description
1 polymer ?
#
loop_
_entity_poly.entity_id
_entity_poly.type
_entity_poly.pdbx_seq_one_letter_code
_entity_poly.pdbx_strand_id
1 'polypeptide(L)'
;RWQGSVEDSGAVPVLRDPAAEGWSPSAVTAMEDALHRAGLRGEPRAGGLDLLAALAADGECRAVEVLARAGVDARWLSGRAAERTAEVSRWG
;
A
#
# COMPACT_ATOMS: atom_id res chain seq x y z
N ARG A 1 9.17 17.39 -11.06
CA ARG A 1 8.08 17.28 -12.07
C ARG A 1 7.93 15.80 -12.40
N TRP A 2 7.04 15.09 -11.72
CA TRP A 2 6.82 13.66 -11.99
C TRP A 2 6.03 13.54 -13.30
N GLN A 3 6.56 12.77 -14.25
CA GLN A 3 5.88 12.44 -15.51
C GLN A 3 5.39 11.00 -15.35
N GLY A 4 4.21 10.84 -14.72
CA GLY A 4 3.55 9.54 -14.64
C GLY A 4 2.86 9.27 -15.96
N SER A 5 3.29 8.22 -16.67
CA SER A 5 2.45 7.59 -17.68
C SER A 5 1.20 7.10 -16.96
N VAL A 6 0.06 7.70 -17.24
CA VAL A 6 -1.24 7.12 -16.90
C VAL A 6 -1.27 5.75 -17.57
N GLU A 7 -1.49 4.71 -16.78
CA GLU A 7 -1.72 3.37 -17.30
C GLU A 7 -3.07 3.39 -18.02
N ASP A 8 -3.03 3.20 -19.34
CA ASP A 8 -4.19 2.81 -20.13
C ASP A 8 -4.51 1.34 -19.80
N SER A 9 -5.03 1.13 -18.59
CA SER A 9 -5.63 -0.15 -18.20
C SER A 9 -7.02 -0.18 -18.82
N GLY A 10 -7.17 -1.00 -19.85
CA GLY A 10 -8.36 -1.13 -20.69
C GLY A 10 -9.68 -0.95 -19.91
N ALA A 11 -10.48 0.01 -20.38
CA ALA A 11 -11.73 0.40 -19.77
C ALA A 11 -12.74 -0.75 -19.73
N VAL A 12 -12.81 -1.43 -18.59
CA VAL A 12 -14.01 -2.17 -18.17
C VAL A 12 -14.75 -1.24 -17.20
N PRO A 13 -16.05 -0.98 -17.37
CA PRO A 13 -16.80 -0.14 -16.44
C PRO A 13 -16.97 -0.90 -15.12
N VAL A 14 -15.94 -0.86 -14.28
CA VAL A 14 -16.05 -1.21 -12.88
C VAL A 14 -16.89 -0.10 -12.24
N LEU A 15 -17.98 -0.47 -11.57
CA LEU A 15 -18.70 0.44 -10.67
C LEU A 15 -17.69 0.91 -9.62
N ARG A 16 -17.09 2.08 -9.83
CA ARG A 16 -16.13 2.64 -8.89
C ARG A 16 -16.92 3.21 -7.72
N ASP A 17 -16.56 2.80 -6.52
CA ASP A 17 -16.94 3.52 -5.31
C ASP A 17 -16.52 5.00 -5.48
N PRO A 18 -17.41 6.00 -5.27
CA PRO A 18 -17.02 7.41 -5.32
C PRO A 18 -15.86 7.75 -4.37
N ALA A 19 -15.66 7.00 -3.28
CA ALA A 19 -14.49 7.15 -2.41
C ALA A 19 -13.17 6.65 -3.04
N ALA A 20 -13.25 5.81 -4.08
CA ALA A 20 -12.12 5.31 -4.86
C ALA A 20 -11.90 6.10 -6.18
N GLU A 21 -12.67 7.16 -6.40
CA GLU A 21 -12.53 7.98 -7.60
C GLU A 21 -11.13 8.63 -7.64
N GLY A 22 -10.37 8.35 -8.71
CA GLY A 22 -9.00 8.81 -8.89
C GLY A 22 -7.89 7.89 -8.33
N TRP A 23 -8.25 6.78 -7.68
CA TRP A 23 -7.28 5.80 -7.17
C TRP A 23 -7.18 4.59 -8.12
N SER A 24 -5.99 3.99 -8.22
CA SER A 24 -5.83 2.71 -8.91
C SER A 24 -6.36 1.57 -8.03
N PRO A 25 -6.75 0.42 -8.60
CA PRO A 25 -7.21 -0.74 -7.83
C PRO A 25 -6.23 -1.17 -6.74
N SER A 26 -4.94 -1.31 -7.06
CA SER A 26 -3.89 -1.63 -6.07
C SER A 26 -3.79 -0.60 -4.94
N ALA A 27 -4.06 0.69 -5.21
CA ALA A 27 -4.05 1.71 -4.17
C ALA A 27 -5.21 1.54 -3.18
N VAL A 28 -6.40 1.15 -3.68
CA VAL A 28 -7.56 0.84 -2.82
C VAL A 28 -7.27 -0.38 -1.95
N THR A 29 -6.81 -1.48 -2.56
CA THR A 29 -6.45 -2.71 -1.83
C THR A 29 -5.37 -2.44 -0.78
N ALA A 30 -4.36 -1.63 -1.11
CA ALA A 30 -3.32 -1.28 -0.14
C ALA A 30 -3.84 -0.48 1.07
N MET A 31 -4.87 0.35 0.90
CA MET A 31 -5.50 1.06 2.02
C MET A 31 -6.31 0.12 2.90
N GLU A 32 -7.06 -0.80 2.30
CA GLU A 32 -7.83 -1.82 3.03
C GLU A 32 -6.90 -2.70 3.86
N ASP A 33 -5.80 -3.17 3.26
CA ASP A 33 -4.78 -3.96 3.94
C ASP A 33 -4.09 -3.18 5.07
N ALA A 34 -3.83 -1.89 4.86
CA ALA A 34 -3.24 -1.03 5.89
C ALA A 34 -4.18 -0.89 7.10
N LEU A 35 -5.48 -0.70 6.85
CA LEU A 35 -6.51 -0.64 7.90
C LEU A 35 -6.66 -1.99 8.61
N HIS A 36 -6.66 -3.09 7.86
CA HIS A 36 -6.71 -4.43 8.44
C HIS A 36 -5.53 -4.68 9.40
N ARG A 37 -4.30 -4.34 8.97
CA ARG A 37 -3.09 -4.46 9.79
C ARG A 37 -3.15 -3.62 11.06
N ALA A 38 -3.67 -2.40 10.99
CA ALA A 38 -3.89 -1.56 12.16
C ALA A 38 -4.90 -2.20 13.14
N GLY A 39 -6.01 -2.71 12.61
CA GLY A 39 -7.02 -3.42 13.39
C GLY A 39 -6.48 -4.66 14.10
N LEU A 40 -5.59 -5.43 13.46
CA LEU A 40 -4.90 -6.58 14.08
C LEU A 40 -4.05 -6.18 15.30
N ARG A 41 -3.61 -4.91 15.37
CA ARG A 41 -2.88 -4.36 16.52
C ARG A 41 -3.76 -3.60 17.51
N GLY A 42 -5.06 -3.53 17.28
CA GLY A 42 -6.00 -2.75 18.09
C GLY A 42 -5.94 -1.24 17.85
N GLU A 43 -5.29 -0.80 16.77
CA GLU A 43 -5.17 0.62 16.43
C GLU A 43 -6.37 1.07 15.60
N PRO A 44 -7.02 2.20 15.94
CA PRO A 44 -8.19 2.69 15.21
C PRO A 44 -7.84 3.29 13.85
N ARG A 45 -6.55 3.51 13.56
CA ARG A 45 -6.08 4.14 12.32
C ARG A 45 -4.81 3.48 11.82
N ALA A 46 -4.73 3.29 10.50
CA ALA A 46 -3.50 2.91 9.83
C ALA A 46 -2.46 4.04 9.88
N GLY A 47 -1.21 3.67 10.15
CA GLY A 47 -0.05 4.54 10.01
C GLY A 47 0.60 4.44 8.63
N GLY A 48 1.55 5.33 8.33
CA GLY A 48 2.26 5.31 7.05
C GLY A 48 3.05 4.02 6.79
N LEU A 49 3.52 3.35 7.84
CA LEU A 49 4.21 2.07 7.73
C LEU A 49 3.25 0.90 7.44
N ASP A 50 1.98 0.99 7.82
CA ASP A 50 0.97 0.00 7.44
C ASP A 50 0.70 0.06 5.94
N LEU A 51 0.53 1.28 5.42
CA LEU A 51 0.36 1.52 4.00
C LEU A 51 1.60 1.12 3.20
N LEU A 52 2.80 1.48 3.69
CA LEU A 52 4.05 1.07 3.05
C LEU A 52 4.19 -0.45 3.00
N ALA A 53 3.86 -1.14 4.09
CA ALA A 53 3.89 -2.60 4.14
C ALA A 53 2.92 -3.24 3.14
N ALA A 54 1.72 -2.67 2.98
CA ALA A 54 0.72 -3.14 2.03
C ALA A 54 1.13 -2.89 0.57
N LEU A 55 1.55 -1.66 0.24
CA LEU A 55 2.03 -1.30 -1.11
C LEU A 55 3.23 -2.16 -1.55
N ALA A 56 4.15 -2.46 -0.64
CA ALA A 56 5.34 -3.25 -0.95
C ALA A 56 5.07 -4.78 -0.97
N ALA A 57 3.93 -5.22 -0.44
CA ALA A 57 3.51 -6.63 -0.49
C ALA A 57 2.75 -6.98 -1.78
N ASP A 58 2.06 -6.00 -2.39
CA ASP A 58 1.35 -6.19 -3.66
C ASP A 58 2.32 -6.12 -4.84
N GLY A 59 2.66 -7.27 -5.42
CA GLY A 59 3.58 -7.38 -6.56
C GLY A 59 3.09 -6.69 -7.84
N GLU A 60 1.78 -6.45 -7.96
CA GLU A 60 1.18 -5.74 -9.09
C GLU A 60 1.17 -4.22 -8.85
N CYS A 61 1.50 -3.77 -7.65
CA CYS A 61 1.52 -2.36 -7.32
C CYS A 61 2.73 -1.67 -7.98
N ARG A 62 2.47 -0.55 -8.67
CA ARG A 62 3.50 0.31 -9.25
C ARG A 62 4.58 0.74 -8.24
N ALA A 63 4.25 0.79 -6.95
CA ALA A 63 5.23 1.05 -5.89
C ALA A 63 6.36 0.00 -5.87
N VAL A 64 6.07 -1.28 -6.09
CA VAL A 64 7.06 -2.35 -6.14
C VAL A 64 8.04 -2.13 -7.29
N GLU A 65 7.56 -1.70 -8.46
CA GLU A 65 8.46 -1.36 -9.56
C GLU A 65 9.36 -0.16 -9.25
N VAL A 66 8.83 0.86 -8.56
CA VAL A 66 9.62 2.03 -8.17
C VAL A 66 10.71 1.63 -7.18
N LEU A 67 10.38 0.78 -6.20
CA LEU A 67 11.33 0.24 -5.23
C LEU A 67 12.41 -0.59 -5.93
N ALA A 68 12.03 -1.48 -6.85
CA ALA A 68 12.98 -2.29 -7.61
C ALA A 68 13.94 -1.42 -8.44
N ARG A 69 13.42 -0.38 -9.13
CA ARG A 69 14.25 0.59 -9.87
C ARG A 69 15.19 1.38 -8.96
N ALA A 70 14.84 1.57 -7.69
CA ALA A 70 15.68 2.18 -6.69
C ALA A 70 16.65 1.20 -5.99
N GLY A 71 16.64 -0.09 -6.37
CA GLY A 71 17.46 -1.13 -5.75
C GLY A 71 16.98 -1.58 -4.37
N VAL A 72 15.71 -1.33 -4.04
CA VAL A 72 15.09 -1.73 -2.77
C VAL A 72 14.29 -3.01 -2.97
N ASP A 73 14.57 -4.03 -2.15
CA ASP A 73 13.77 -5.25 -2.09
C ASP A 73 12.43 -4.95 -1.41
N ALA A 74 11.34 -5.01 -2.19
CA ALA A 74 10.00 -4.69 -1.72
C ALA A 74 9.49 -5.70 -0.67
N ARG A 75 9.81 -7.00 -0.82
CA ARG A 75 9.39 -8.02 0.14
C ARG A 75 10.08 -7.83 1.48
N TRP A 76 11.39 -7.56 1.45
CA TRP A 76 12.15 -7.22 2.65
C TRP A 76 11.60 -5.94 3.30
N LEU A 77 11.36 -4.89 2.52
CA LEU A 77 10.83 -3.63 3.02
C LEU A 77 9.45 -3.80 3.68
N SER A 78 8.56 -4.58 3.06
CA SER A 78 7.24 -4.89 3.61
C SER A 78 7.34 -5.56 4.99
N GLY A 79 8.20 -6.59 5.11
CA GLY A 79 8.45 -7.26 6.39
C GLY A 79 8.99 -6.32 7.45
N ARG A 80 10.00 -5.50 7.10
CA ARG A 80 10.61 -4.53 8.01
C ARG A 80 9.62 -3.45 8.49
N ALA A 81 8.77 -2.96 7.60
CA ALA A 81 7.74 -2.00 7.96
C ALA A 81 6.70 -2.62 8.92
N ALA A 82 6.29 -3.86 8.68
CA ALA A 82 5.35 -4.58 9.55
C ALA A 82 5.93 -4.91 10.93
N GLU A 83 7.21 -5.30 11.01
CA GLU A 83 7.91 -5.47 12.27
C GLU A 83 7.92 -4.16 13.07
N ARG A 84 8.19 -3.04 12.39
CA ARG A 84 8.28 -1.73 13.03
C ARG A 84 6.95 -1.25 13.56
N THR A 85 5.84 -1.52 12.89
CA THR A 85 4.51 -1.18 13.41
C THR A 85 4.12 -2.04 14.60
N ALA A 86 4.51 -3.32 14.62
CA ALA A 86 4.29 -4.21 15.77
C ALA A 86 5.12 -3.84 17.01
N GLU A 87 6.31 -3.24 16.84
CA GLU A 87 7.09 -2.68 17.94
C GLU A 87 6.43 -1.46 18.56
N VAL A 88 5.92 -0.54 17.74
CA VAL A 88 5.29 0.70 18.21
C VAL A 88 4.05 0.41 19.06
N SER A 89 3.17 -0.49 18.61
CA SER A 89 1.96 -0.86 19.37
C SER A 89 2.26 -1.64 20.67
N ARG A 90 3.48 -2.16 20.87
CA ARG A 90 3.87 -2.79 22.16
C ARG A 90 4.22 -1.79 23.25
N TRP A 91 4.43 -0.52 22.91
CA TRP A 91 4.86 0.52 23.84
C TRP A 91 3.86 1.69 23.96
N GLY A 92 2.73 1.63 23.25
CA GLY A 92 1.59 2.54 23.40
C GLY A 92 0.53 1.96 24.32
#